data_AF-A0A069ASF3-F1
#
_entry.id   AF-A0A069ASF3-F1
#
_cell.length_a   1.000
_cell.length_b   1.000
_cell.length_c   1.000
_cell.angle_alpha   90.00
_cell.angle_beta   90.00
_cell.angle_gamma   90.00
#
_symmetry.space_group_name_H-M   'P 1'
#
loop_
_entity.id
_entity.type
_entity.pdbx_description
1 polymer ?
#
loop_
_entity_poly.entity_id
_entity_poly.type
_entity_poly.pdbx_seq_one_letter_code
_entity_poly.pdbx_strand_id
1 'polypeptide(L)'
;MDDAIGKSNVENQINGNVSNAVIASSGSVVHQINTQNHVIRTRVDSKPGKEHITLEQASKLQQLVKQVAAAEEIAKRSPKSIRAIWASLNAHCKVPSYKLIALSDYDKAETYLRKWLGRLSNTATSKNNDPDWRKRNTLISN
;
A
#
# COMPACT_ATOMS: atom_id res chain seq x y z
N MET A 1 20.30 53.75 13.19
CA MET A 1 18.94 54.06 12.75
C MET A 1 18.80 53.45 11.36
N ASP A 2 18.70 52.12 11.31
CA ASP A 2 17.46 51.34 11.08
C ASP A 2 17.25 51.14 9.56
N ASP A 3 17.68 49.99 9.02
CA ASP A 3 16.84 48.90 8.43
C ASP A 3 16.39 49.22 6.98
N ALA A 4 16.40 48.35 5.96
CA ALA A 4 16.26 46.91 5.92
C ALA A 4 16.74 46.33 4.56
N ILE A 5 16.99 45.03 4.58
CA ILE A 5 17.42 44.11 3.51
C ILE A 5 16.29 43.85 2.49
N GLY A 6 16.59 43.91 1.18
CA GLY A 6 15.69 43.51 0.09
C GLY A 6 16.34 42.54 -0.89
N LYS A 7 15.92 41.28 -0.83
CA LYS A 7 16.51 40.08 -1.46
C LYS A 7 16.32 40.02 -2.99
N SER A 8 17.30 39.40 -3.65
CA SER A 8 17.35 39.03 -5.07
C SER A 8 16.18 38.16 -5.51
N ASN A 9 15.46 38.59 -6.54
CA ASN A 9 14.42 37.80 -7.19
C ASN A 9 15.10 36.88 -8.23
N VAL A 10 15.10 35.56 -7.99
CA VAL A 10 15.54 34.57 -8.97
C VAL A 10 14.29 34.11 -9.71
N GLU A 11 14.13 34.54 -10.96
CA GLU A 11 13.06 34.10 -11.84
C GLU A 11 13.25 32.62 -12.20
N ASN A 12 12.42 31.75 -11.64
CA ASN A 12 12.39 30.35 -12.06
C ASN A 12 11.43 30.22 -13.26
N GLN A 13 11.99 30.24 -14.46
CA GLN A 13 11.28 30.06 -15.72
C GLN A 13 10.80 28.60 -15.83
N ILE A 14 9.49 28.37 -15.65
CA ILE A 14 8.89 27.04 -15.76
C ILE A 14 8.40 26.85 -17.19
N ASN A 15 9.21 26.18 -18.02
CA ASN A 15 8.80 25.69 -19.33
C ASN A 15 7.97 24.41 -19.16
N GLY A 16 6.66 24.56 -19.03
CA GLY A 16 5.70 23.47 -18.98
C GLY A 16 4.66 23.62 -20.07
N ASN A 17 4.61 22.66 -21.00
CA ASN A 17 3.55 22.52 -22.01
C ASN A 17 2.20 22.29 -21.30
N VAL A 18 1.38 23.34 -21.17
CA VAL A 18 0.00 23.24 -20.65
C VAL A 18 -0.97 23.37 -21.82
N SER A 19 -1.22 22.27 -22.52
CA SER A 19 -2.30 22.21 -23.51
C SER A 19 -3.57 21.66 -22.86
N ASN A 20 -4.18 22.47 -21.98
CA ASN A 20 -5.62 22.44 -21.75
C ASN A 20 -6.09 23.89 -21.81
N ALA A 21 -6.19 24.41 -23.03
CA ALA A 21 -6.62 25.78 -23.32
C ALA A 21 -8.07 25.97 -22.86
N VAL A 22 -8.25 26.50 -21.66
CA VAL A 22 -9.52 27.10 -21.24
C VAL A 22 -9.46 28.56 -21.68
N ILE A 23 -10.02 28.83 -22.86
CA ILE A 23 -10.27 30.20 -23.30
C ILE A 23 -11.45 30.72 -22.46
N ALA A 24 -11.15 31.43 -21.38
CA ALA A 24 -12.15 32.16 -20.62
C ALA A 24 -12.40 33.50 -21.31
N SER A 25 -13.59 33.62 -21.93
CA SER A 25 -14.16 34.89 -22.39
C SER A 25 -14.16 35.92 -21.25
N SER A 26 -13.89 37.18 -21.59
CA SER A 26 -13.89 38.33 -20.69
C SER A 26 -15.23 38.43 -19.94
N GLY A 27 -15.21 38.15 -18.63
CA GLY A 27 -16.37 38.35 -17.74
C GLY A 27 -16.58 37.28 -16.66
N SER A 28 -15.88 36.14 -16.71
CA SER A 28 -16.12 35.05 -15.77
C SER A 28 -15.27 35.17 -14.49
N VAL A 29 -15.94 35.37 -13.34
CA VAL A 29 -15.32 35.28 -12.01
C VAL A 29 -14.99 33.82 -11.73
N VAL A 30 -13.74 33.43 -11.96
CA VAL A 30 -13.23 32.10 -11.60
C VAL A 30 -12.99 32.07 -10.09
N HIS A 31 -13.95 31.56 -9.33
CA HIS A 31 -13.74 31.21 -7.92
C HIS A 31 -12.83 29.97 -7.84
N GLN A 32 -11.53 30.16 -7.98
CA GLN A 32 -10.54 29.11 -7.73
C GLN A 32 -10.42 28.88 -6.23
N ILE A 33 -11.31 28.05 -5.67
CA ILE A 33 -11.23 27.60 -4.29
C ILE A 33 -10.05 26.60 -4.20
N ASN A 34 -8.84 27.13 -3.96
CA ASN A 34 -7.65 26.32 -3.66
C ASN A 34 -7.70 25.94 -2.17
N THR A 35 -8.52 24.94 -1.84
CA THR A 35 -8.50 24.34 -0.49
C THR A 35 -7.25 23.49 -0.37
N GLN A 36 -6.21 24.04 0.25
CA GLN A 36 -5.00 23.29 0.64
C GLN A 36 -5.40 22.26 1.70
N ASN A 37 -5.51 21.00 1.29
CA ASN A 37 -5.91 19.90 2.17
C ASN A 37 -4.76 19.56 3.13
N HIS A 38 -4.68 20.25 4.27
CA HIS A 38 -3.67 20.02 5.30
C HIS A 38 -4.02 18.75 6.10
N VAL A 39 -3.61 17.59 5.59
CA VAL A 39 -3.78 16.30 6.27
C VAL A 39 -2.72 16.20 7.37
N ILE A 40 -3.09 16.53 8.61
CA ILE A 40 -2.26 16.25 9.79
C ILE A 40 -2.26 14.74 10.01
N ARG A 41 -1.19 14.08 9.58
CA ARG A 41 -1.01 12.64 9.76
C ARG A 41 -0.39 12.38 11.13
N THR A 42 -1.22 12.05 12.12
CA THR A 42 -0.74 11.56 13.43
C THR A 42 0.11 10.31 13.20
N ARG A 43 1.42 10.41 13.47
CA ARG A 43 2.34 9.27 13.39
C ARG A 43 2.15 8.45 14.66
N VAL A 44 1.51 7.29 14.53
CA VAL A 44 1.44 6.31 15.62
C VAL A 44 2.82 5.65 15.73
N ASP A 45 3.44 5.78 16.90
CA ASP A 45 4.70 5.12 17.20
C ASP A 45 4.46 3.61 17.40
N SER A 46 5.12 2.78 16.59
CA SER A 46 5.03 1.34 16.72
C SER A 46 6.07 0.86 17.73
N LYS A 47 5.63 0.26 18.84
CA LYS A 47 6.50 -0.46 19.80
C LYS A 47 6.58 -1.98 19.47
N PRO A 48 7.52 -2.42 18.61
CA PRO A 48 7.66 -3.83 18.25
C PRO A 48 8.08 -4.69 19.45
N GLY A 49 7.51 -5.89 19.56
CA GLY A 49 7.88 -6.90 20.56
C GLY A 49 7.32 -6.71 21.97
N LYS A 50 6.64 -5.59 22.26
CA LYS A 50 5.90 -5.38 23.51
C LYS A 50 4.39 -5.39 23.29
N GLU A 51 3.93 -4.51 22.41
CA GLU A 51 2.50 -4.37 22.08
C GLU A 51 2.23 -4.88 20.67
N HIS A 52 3.15 -4.60 19.74
CA HIS A 52 3.02 -4.96 18.33
C HIS A 52 3.92 -6.13 17.94
N ILE A 53 3.61 -6.73 16.79
CA ILE A 53 4.38 -7.83 16.20
C ILE A 53 5.89 -7.57 16.23
N THR A 54 6.66 -8.63 16.45
CA THR A 54 8.12 -8.58 16.38
C THR A 54 8.58 -8.30 14.95
N LEU A 55 9.84 -7.90 14.78
CA LEU A 55 10.43 -7.72 13.46
C LEU A 55 10.46 -9.03 12.65
N GLU A 56 10.68 -10.16 13.33
CA GLU A 56 10.67 -11.49 12.70
C GLU A 56 9.28 -11.86 12.19
N GLN A 57 8.24 -11.62 13.00
CA GLN A 57 6.85 -11.80 12.60
C GLN A 57 6.47 -10.88 11.44
N ALA A 58 6.89 -9.62 11.48
CA ALA A 58 6.70 -8.67 10.39
C ALA A 58 7.37 -9.13 9.08
N SER A 59 8.59 -9.66 9.16
CA SER A 59 9.31 -10.25 8.03
C SER A 59 8.56 -11.45 7.44
N LYS A 60 8.05 -12.34 8.31
CA LYS A 60 7.25 -13.51 7.88
C LYS A 60 5.96 -13.09 7.17
N LEU A 61 5.26 -12.06 7.66
CA LEU A 61 4.10 -11.49 6.96
C LEU A 61 4.49 -10.90 5.60
N GLN A 62 5.64 -10.23 5.49
CA GLN A 62 6.12 -9.72 4.21
C GLN A 62 6.40 -10.84 3.20
N GLN A 63 6.99 -11.95 3.65
CA GLN A 63 7.20 -13.13 2.80
C GLN A 63 5.87 -13.75 2.35
N LEU A 64 4.91 -13.91 3.26
CA LEU A 64 3.57 -14.41 2.93
C LEU A 64 2.84 -13.51 1.93
N VAL A 65 2.91 -12.19 2.09
CA VAL A 65 2.30 -11.26 1.12
C VAL A 65 2.93 -11.37 -0.27
N LYS A 66 4.26 -11.56 -0.36
CA LYS A 66 4.94 -11.80 -1.64
C LYS A 66 4.47 -13.11 -2.29
N GLN A 67 4.31 -14.17 -1.49
CA GLN A 67 3.78 -15.45 -1.99
C GLN A 67 2.33 -15.31 -2.49
N VAL A 68 1.48 -14.58 -1.77
CA VAL A 68 0.09 -14.30 -2.20
C VAL A 68 0.08 -13.49 -3.50
N ALA A 69 0.96 -12.49 -3.64
CA ALA A 69 1.06 -11.70 -4.87
C ALA A 69 1.48 -12.56 -6.08
N ALA A 70 2.48 -13.44 -5.90
CA ALA A 70 2.89 -14.37 -6.95
C ALA A 70 1.76 -15.35 -7.32
N ALA A 71 1.02 -15.84 -6.33
CA ALA A 71 -0.14 -16.72 -6.57
C ALA A 71 -1.30 -15.97 -7.26
N GLU A 72 -1.56 -14.71 -6.93
CA GLU A 72 -2.54 -13.86 -7.61
C GLU A 72 -2.20 -13.68 -9.09
N GLU A 73 -0.91 -13.44 -9.40
CA GLU A 73 -0.42 -13.26 -10.78
C GLU A 73 -0.63 -14.49 -11.65
N ILE A 74 -0.42 -15.68 -11.09
CA ILE A 74 -0.63 -16.95 -11.78
C ILE A 74 -2.12 -17.26 -11.94
N ALA A 75 -2.91 -17.05 -10.87
CA ALA A 75 -4.29 -17.50 -10.79
C ALA A 75 -5.29 -16.59 -11.48
N LYS A 76 -4.98 -15.29 -11.64
CA LYS A 76 -5.95 -14.29 -12.13
C LYS A 76 -5.40 -13.44 -13.26
N ARG A 77 -6.27 -13.12 -14.22
CA ARG A 77 -6.00 -12.16 -15.30
C ARG A 77 -5.73 -10.73 -14.81
N SER A 78 -6.34 -10.35 -13.68
CA SER A 78 -6.16 -9.03 -13.07
C SER A 78 -5.71 -9.21 -11.62
N PRO A 79 -4.39 -9.42 -11.40
CA PRO A 79 -3.87 -9.70 -10.07
C PRO A 79 -3.95 -8.50 -9.15
N LYS A 80 -4.16 -8.76 -7.86
CA LYS A 80 -4.06 -7.71 -6.84
C LYS A 80 -2.59 -7.32 -6.63
N SER A 81 -2.33 -6.01 -6.64
CA SER A 81 -1.03 -5.47 -6.29
C SER A 81 -0.70 -5.71 -4.81
N ILE A 82 0.60 -5.78 -4.48
CA ILE A 82 1.09 -5.95 -3.10
C ILE A 82 0.46 -4.92 -2.15
N ARG A 83 0.28 -3.67 -2.60
CA ARG A 83 -0.37 -2.63 -1.81
C ARG A 83 -1.84 -2.94 -1.50
N ALA A 84 -2.59 -3.50 -2.45
CA ALA A 84 -3.97 -3.92 -2.22
C ALA A 84 -4.08 -5.13 -1.28
N ILE A 85 -3.09 -6.03 -1.31
CA ILE A 85 -3.00 -7.16 -0.37
C ILE A 85 -2.76 -6.63 1.05
N TRP A 86 -1.81 -5.71 1.22
CA TRP A 86 -1.59 -5.04 2.50
C TRP A 86 -2.83 -4.30 3.00
N ALA A 87 -3.51 -3.54 2.13
CA ALA A 87 -4.73 -2.84 2.51
C ALA A 87 -5.81 -3.82 3.02
N SER A 88 -5.94 -4.98 2.37
CA SER A 88 -6.90 -6.02 2.77
C SER A 88 -6.52 -6.66 4.11
N LEU A 89 -5.23 -6.94 4.34
CA LEU A 89 -4.73 -7.48 5.61
C LEU A 89 -4.95 -6.48 6.75
N ASN A 90 -4.55 -5.22 6.54
CA ASN A 90 -4.69 -4.16 7.52
C ASN A 90 -6.16 -3.95 7.91
N ALA A 91 -7.07 -3.97 6.93
CA ALA A 91 -8.51 -3.92 7.17
C ALA A 91 -9.02 -5.13 7.97
N HIS A 92 -8.53 -6.34 7.68
CA HIS A 92 -8.90 -7.55 8.41
C HIS A 92 -8.47 -7.51 9.88
N CYS A 93 -7.27 -6.98 10.14
CA CYS A 93 -6.75 -6.75 11.48
C CYS A 93 -7.26 -5.45 12.13
N LYS A 94 -8.05 -4.64 11.42
CA LYS A 94 -8.56 -3.33 11.88
C LYS A 94 -7.45 -2.36 12.32
N VAL A 95 -6.30 -2.41 11.65
CA VAL A 95 -5.14 -1.54 11.92
C VAL A 95 -4.81 -0.68 10.71
N PRO A 96 -4.23 0.52 10.90
CA PRO A 96 -3.85 1.37 9.77
C PRO A 96 -2.56 0.88 9.07
N SER A 97 -1.72 0.12 9.76
CA SER A 97 -0.48 -0.44 9.21
C SER A 97 -0.17 -1.78 9.86
N TYR A 98 0.41 -2.71 9.09
CA TYR A 98 0.76 -4.04 9.58
C TYR A 98 1.76 -4.01 10.75
N LYS A 99 2.59 -2.96 10.84
CA LYS A 99 3.53 -2.74 11.96
C LYS A 99 2.82 -2.47 13.29
N LEU A 100 1.52 -2.18 13.25
CA LEU A 100 0.67 -1.92 14.41
C LEU A 100 -0.25 -3.10 14.72
N ILE A 101 -0.07 -4.25 14.05
CA ILE A 101 -0.75 -5.49 14.42
C ILE A 101 -0.27 -5.86 15.83
N ALA A 102 -1.22 -6.12 16.73
CA ALA A 102 -0.91 -6.58 18.07
C ALA A 102 -0.28 -7.99 18.03
N LEU A 103 0.58 -8.32 19.00
CA LEU A 103 1.17 -9.67 19.08
C LEU A 103 0.12 -10.78 19.09
N SER A 104 -1.00 -10.57 19.79
CA SER A 104 -2.13 -11.49 19.87
C SER A 104 -2.85 -11.69 18.54
N ASP A 105 -2.83 -10.70 17.65
CA ASP A 105 -3.47 -10.74 16.34
C ASP A 105 -2.55 -11.27 15.23
N TYR A 106 -1.30 -11.62 15.57
CA TYR A 106 -0.35 -12.18 14.61
C TYR A 106 -0.87 -13.46 13.95
N ASP A 107 -1.38 -14.42 14.74
CA ASP A 107 -1.89 -15.69 14.23
C ASP A 107 -3.08 -15.49 13.29
N LYS A 108 -3.96 -14.55 13.64
CA LYS A 108 -5.09 -14.15 12.79
C LYS A 108 -4.61 -13.59 11.45
N ALA A 109 -3.59 -12.73 11.46
CA ALA A 109 -2.98 -12.16 10.25
C ALA A 109 -2.33 -13.25 9.36
N GLU A 110 -1.53 -14.15 9.96
CA GLU A 110 -0.90 -15.26 9.26
C GLU A 110 -1.94 -16.21 8.66
N THR A 111 -2.94 -16.60 9.44
CA THR A 111 -4.04 -17.49 9.00
C THR A 111 -4.83 -16.87 7.85
N TYR A 112 -5.10 -15.57 7.88
CA TYR A 112 -5.78 -14.87 6.79
C TYR A 112 -4.99 -14.97 5.46
N LEU A 113 -3.68 -14.69 5.50
CA LEU A 113 -2.82 -14.79 4.32
C LEU A 113 -2.68 -16.23 3.80
N ARG A 114 -2.53 -17.21 4.71
CA ARG A 114 -2.47 -18.64 4.34
C ARG A 114 -3.76 -19.12 3.69
N LYS A 115 -4.92 -18.74 4.25
CA LYS A 115 -6.23 -19.05 3.65
C LYS A 115 -6.37 -18.41 2.27
N TRP A 116 -5.91 -17.18 2.09
CA TRP A 116 -5.90 -16.53 0.78
C TRP A 116 -5.04 -17.32 -0.21
N LEU A 117 -3.82 -17.69 0.18
CA LEU A 117 -2.93 -18.50 -0.65
C LEU A 117 -3.60 -19.82 -1.08
N GLY A 118 -4.17 -20.57 -0.13
CA GLY A 118 -4.86 -21.83 -0.42
C GLY A 118 -6.06 -21.67 -1.37
N ARG A 119 -6.81 -20.57 -1.26
CA ARG A 119 -7.91 -20.25 -2.20
C ARG A 119 -7.41 -20.03 -3.62
N LEU A 120 -6.25 -19.38 -3.79
CA LEU A 120 -5.66 -19.12 -5.10
C LEU A 120 -5.06 -20.39 -5.71
N SER A 121 -4.32 -21.16 -4.91
CA SER A 121 -3.71 -22.42 -5.34
C SER A 121 -4.73 -23.47 -5.78
N ASN A 122 -5.95 -23.45 -5.24
CA ASN A 122 -6.99 -24.41 -5.60
C ASN A 122 -7.81 -24.03 -6.86
N THR A 123 -7.55 -22.88 -7.48
CA THR A 123 -8.26 -22.44 -8.70
C THR A 123 -7.87 -23.28 -9.93
N ALA A 124 -8.81 -23.49 -10.86
CA ALA A 124 -8.55 -24.23 -12.10
C ALA A 124 -7.43 -23.59 -12.94
N THR A 125 -7.40 -22.25 -13.00
CA THR A 125 -6.37 -21.48 -13.68
C THR A 125 -4.99 -21.69 -13.06
N SER A 126 -4.88 -21.66 -11.72
CA SER A 126 -3.61 -21.94 -11.05
C SER A 126 -3.14 -23.38 -11.28
N LYS A 127 -4.06 -24.35 -11.30
CA LYS A 127 -3.73 -25.76 -11.58
C LYS A 127 -3.22 -25.99 -13.01
N ASN A 128 -3.71 -25.19 -13.96
CA ASN A 128 -3.32 -25.28 -15.36
C ASN A 128 -2.02 -24.52 -15.67
N ASN A 129 -1.78 -23.40 -14.98
CA ASN A 129 -0.63 -22.53 -15.23
C ASN A 129 0.59 -22.83 -14.34
N ASP A 130 0.43 -23.56 -13.24
CA ASP A 130 1.52 -23.90 -12.31
C ASP A 130 1.62 -25.43 -12.15
N PRO A 131 2.35 -26.15 -13.02
CA PRO A 131 2.46 -27.61 -12.95
C PRO A 131 3.07 -28.14 -11.63
N ASP A 132 3.76 -27.28 -10.87
CA ASP A 132 4.41 -27.62 -9.60
C ASP A 132 3.61 -27.20 -8.35
N TRP A 133 2.36 -26.74 -8.52
CA TRP A 133 1.53 -26.21 -7.42
C TRP A 133 1.36 -27.21 -6.26
N ARG A 134 1.36 -28.51 -6.56
CA ARG A 134 1.27 -29.58 -5.57
C ARG A 134 2.51 -29.71 -4.71
N LYS A 135 3.73 -29.52 -5.24
CA LYS A 135 4.98 -29.70 -4.48
C LYS A 135 5.20 -28.56 -3.49
N ARG A 136 4.71 -27.36 -3.81
CA ARG A 136 4.77 -26.19 -2.92
C ARG A 136 3.81 -26.30 -1.74
N ASN A 137 2.66 -26.97 -1.91
CA ASN A 137 1.67 -27.15 -0.84
C ASN A 137 2.13 -28.12 0.26
N THR A 138 2.96 -29.13 -0.07
CA THR A 138 3.45 -30.12 0.91
C THR A 138 4.55 -29.58 1.83
N LEU A 139 5.30 -28.57 1.40
CA LEU A 139 6.41 -27.97 2.17
C LEU A 139 5.94 -27.01 3.28
N ILE A 140 4.66 -26.63 3.30
CA ILE A 140 4.11 -25.66 4.25
C ILE A 140 3.36 -26.34 5.42
N SER A 141 3.38 -27.68 5.46
CA SER A 141 2.65 -28.54 6.40
C SER A 141 3.55 -29.49 7.23
N ASN A 142 4.87 -29.31 7.19
CA ASN A 142 5.81 -29.96 8.11
C ASN A 142 6.48 -28.93 9.03
#